data_AF-A0A7J6DK17-F1
#
_entry.id   AF-A0A7J6DK17-F1
#
_cell.length_a   1.000
_cell.length_b   1.000
_cell.length_c   1.000
_cell.angle_alpha   90.00
_cell.angle_beta   90.00
_cell.angle_gamma   90.00
#
_symmetry.space_group_name_H-M   'P 1'
#
loop_
_entity.id
_entity.type
_entity.pdbx_description
1 polymer ?
#
loop_
_entity_poly.entity_id
_entity_poly.type
_entity_poly.pdbx_seq_one_letter_code
_entity_poly.pdbx_strand_id
1 'polypeptide(L)'
;MLVSGFVASPSSTKLNRSGSFLWFGTFSRLRKLADHLSTFSRMPSAQDPFYVVKEEIQESIDKLQSSFHHWERIPANTGEQIHLSKELLASCGSIDWQVDELDKTIAVAARDPALYGIDEAELEKRRRWTSNARTQVSTVKKVLTRGKEQQDEELDELSASVQRIGGVGLTIHEELLQQEKIIDELGMEMDSTSNRLDFVQCNV
;
A
#
# COMPACT_ATOMS: atom_id res chain seq x y z
N MET A 1 -33.77 45.96 -27.06
CA MET A 1 -34.23 44.64 -26.61
C MET A 1 -33.06 43.97 -25.92
N LEU A 2 -32.98 44.08 -24.59
CA LEU A 2 -33.36 43.06 -23.59
C LEU A 2 -32.36 41.88 -23.52
N VAL A 3 -31.33 41.95 -22.64
CA VAL A 3 -31.13 41.39 -21.27
C VAL A 3 -30.50 39.97 -21.25
N SER A 4 -29.54 39.81 -20.32
CA SER A 4 -29.09 38.59 -19.59
C SER A 4 -27.81 37.97 -20.15
N GLY A 5 -26.68 37.83 -19.42
CA GLY A 5 -26.44 37.83 -17.99
C GLY A 5 -26.30 36.39 -17.47
N PHE A 6 -25.07 35.90 -17.29
CA PHE A 6 -24.78 34.92 -16.24
C PHE A 6 -23.30 35.00 -15.81
N VAL A 7 -23.13 35.56 -14.62
CA VAL A 7 -21.94 35.45 -13.78
C VAL A 7 -21.98 34.06 -13.14
N ALA A 8 -20.85 33.36 -13.10
CA ALA A 8 -20.66 32.23 -12.21
C ALA A 8 -19.22 32.21 -11.68
N SER A 9 -19.10 32.27 -10.37
CA SER A 9 -17.92 32.03 -9.54
C SER A 9 -18.47 31.48 -8.22
N PRO A 10 -17.69 30.84 -7.32
CA PRO A 10 -16.63 29.83 -7.47
C PRO A 10 -16.97 28.56 -6.66
N SER A 11 -16.27 27.43 -6.82
CA SER A 11 -16.30 26.33 -5.83
C SER A 11 -15.04 25.46 -5.88
N SER A 12 -14.25 25.56 -4.81
CA SER A 12 -13.11 24.71 -4.48
C SER A 12 -13.49 23.24 -4.34
N THR A 13 -12.70 22.34 -4.94
CA THR A 13 -12.47 21.02 -4.36
C THR A 13 -10.97 20.77 -4.27
N LYS A 14 -10.54 20.50 -3.04
CA LYS A 14 -9.17 20.28 -2.61
C LYS A 14 -8.61 19.02 -3.30
N LEU A 15 -7.56 19.16 -4.11
CA LEU A 15 -6.71 18.04 -4.47
C LEU A 15 -5.57 17.97 -3.45
N ASN A 16 -5.83 17.32 -2.32
CA ASN A 16 -4.78 16.86 -1.43
C ASN A 16 -4.19 15.58 -2.03
N ARG A 17 -3.04 15.68 -2.71
CA ARG A 17 -2.17 14.54 -2.99
C ARG A 17 -0.81 14.82 -2.35
N SER A 18 -0.77 14.61 -1.05
CA SER A 18 0.47 14.29 -0.36
C SER A 18 0.94 12.92 -0.85
N GLY A 19 2.21 12.83 -1.25
CA GLY A 19 2.80 11.64 -1.84
C GLY A 19 4.02 11.91 -2.72
N SER A 20 4.67 13.07 -2.55
CA SER A 20 6.04 13.30 -2.97
C SER A 20 6.94 12.34 -2.20
N PHE A 21 7.50 11.31 -2.84
CA PHE A 21 8.78 10.65 -2.55
C PHE A 21 8.90 9.51 -3.57
N LEU A 22 10.06 9.35 -4.22
CA LEU A 22 10.40 8.40 -5.32
C LEU A 22 10.44 8.94 -6.77
N TRP A 23 10.42 10.26 -6.96
CA TRP A 23 10.59 10.89 -8.30
C TRP A 23 12.05 11.17 -8.72
N PHE A 24 13.07 10.75 -7.96
CA PHE A 24 14.43 11.32 -8.11
C PHE A 24 15.49 10.49 -8.85
N GLY A 25 15.25 9.23 -9.21
CA GLY A 25 16.31 8.36 -9.80
C GLY A 25 16.34 8.24 -11.33
N THR A 26 15.17 8.13 -11.98
CA THR A 26 15.05 7.65 -13.37
C THR A 26 15.02 8.76 -14.42
N PHE A 27 14.66 9.99 -14.03
CA PHE A 27 14.57 11.12 -14.96
C PHE A 27 15.94 11.55 -15.53
N SER A 28 17.03 11.31 -14.78
CA SER A 28 18.40 11.63 -15.21
C SER A 28 18.88 10.77 -16.37
N ARG A 29 18.32 9.56 -16.55
CA ARG A 29 18.67 8.63 -17.64
C ARG A 29 17.84 8.89 -18.90
N LEU A 30 16.61 9.36 -18.74
CA LEU A 30 15.72 9.74 -19.85
C LEU A 30 16.21 11.00 -20.60
N ARG A 31 16.89 11.93 -19.92
CA ARG A 31 17.50 13.10 -20.61
C ARG A 31 18.73 12.73 -21.45
N LYS A 32 19.53 11.74 -21.04
CA LYS A 32 20.66 11.23 -21.84
C LYS A 32 20.22 10.43 -23.08
N LEU A 33 19.04 9.82 -23.03
CA LEU A 33 18.49 9.05 -24.17
C LEU A 33 17.92 9.96 -25.27
N ALA A 34 17.43 11.15 -24.92
CA ALA A 34 16.97 12.14 -25.90
C ALA A 34 18.12 12.71 -26.76
N ASP A 35 19.30 12.89 -26.18
CA ASP A 35 20.48 13.44 -26.88
C ASP A 35 21.16 12.41 -27.83
N HIS A 36 20.86 11.12 -27.71
CA HIS A 36 21.49 10.04 -28.48
C HIS A 36 20.68 9.58 -29.71
N LEU A 37 19.54 10.23 -30.00
CA LEU A 37 18.63 9.86 -31.11
C LEU A 37 19.06 10.37 -32.50
N SER A 38 20.19 11.07 -32.63
CA SER A 38 20.66 11.63 -33.92
C SER A 38 21.70 10.77 -34.67
N THR A 39 22.13 9.62 -34.14
CA THR A 39 23.23 8.84 -34.75
C THR A 39 22.95 7.35 -34.68
N PHE A 40 22.14 6.81 -35.61
CA PHE A 40 21.93 5.36 -35.67
C PHE A 40 21.82 4.84 -37.10
N SER A 41 22.98 4.66 -37.75
CA SER A 41 23.15 3.83 -38.94
C SER A 41 23.68 2.45 -38.50
N ARG A 42 22.83 1.42 -38.68
CA ARG A 42 23.09 -0.04 -38.65
C ARG A 42 23.95 -0.57 -37.48
N MET A 43 23.32 -1.09 -36.43
CA MET A 43 23.99 -1.74 -35.29
C MET A 43 23.44 -3.16 -35.01
N PRO A 44 24.25 -4.06 -34.43
CA PRO A 44 23.85 -5.43 -34.10
C PRO A 44 22.86 -5.49 -32.91
N SER A 45 22.06 -6.56 -32.87
CA SER A 45 20.91 -6.78 -31.95
C SER A 45 21.16 -6.52 -30.46
N ALA A 46 22.41 -6.55 -29.99
CA ALA A 46 22.79 -6.31 -28.59
C ALA A 46 22.86 -4.82 -28.20
N GLN A 47 22.72 -3.89 -29.16
CA GLN A 47 22.70 -2.43 -28.93
C GLN A 47 21.35 -1.79 -29.26
N ASP A 48 20.33 -2.59 -29.55
CA ASP A 48 18.96 -2.07 -29.72
C ASP A 48 18.44 -1.59 -28.35
N PRO A 49 17.94 -0.33 -28.25
CA PRO A 49 17.39 0.20 -27.01
C PRO A 49 16.32 -0.70 -26.37
N PHE A 50 15.55 -1.45 -27.17
CA PHE A 50 14.59 -2.42 -26.68
C PHE A 50 15.25 -3.52 -25.84
N TYR A 51 16.32 -4.15 -26.34
CA TYR A 51 16.94 -5.29 -25.65
C TYR A 51 17.66 -4.87 -24.37
N VAL A 52 18.23 -3.66 -24.35
CA VAL A 52 18.81 -3.07 -23.14
C VAL A 52 17.73 -2.85 -22.07
N VAL A 53 16.63 -2.18 -22.42
CA VAL A 53 15.53 -1.93 -21.47
C VAL A 53 14.86 -3.24 -21.05
N LYS A 54 14.73 -4.21 -21.97
CA LYS A 54 14.23 -5.55 -21.70
C LYS A 54 15.06 -6.26 -20.64
N GLU A 55 16.39 -6.23 -20.75
CA GLU A 55 17.30 -6.85 -19.76
C GLU A 55 17.16 -6.17 -18.39
N GLU A 56 17.13 -4.84 -18.32
CA GLU A 56 16.94 -4.11 -17.06
C GLU A 56 15.59 -4.42 -16.38
N ILE A 57 14.52 -4.55 -17.18
CA ILE A 57 13.21 -4.96 -16.68
C ILE A 57 13.23 -6.43 -16.25
N GLN A 58 13.88 -7.30 -17.00
CA GLN A 58 13.98 -8.72 -16.66
C GLN A 58 14.73 -8.93 -15.34
N GLU A 59 15.85 -8.23 -15.12
CA GLU A 59 16.56 -8.24 -13.83
C GLU A 59 15.67 -7.77 -12.67
N SER A 60 14.82 -6.76 -12.92
CA SER A 60 13.85 -6.28 -11.94
C SER A 60 12.77 -7.33 -11.63
N ILE A 61 12.31 -8.07 -12.64
CA ILE A 61 11.36 -9.19 -12.47
C ILE A 61 12.02 -10.35 -11.71
N ASP A 62 13.25 -10.71 -12.04
CA ASP A 62 13.98 -11.80 -11.38
C ASP A 62 14.23 -11.48 -9.90
N LYS A 63 14.54 -10.21 -9.60
CA LYS A 63 14.63 -9.70 -8.22
C LYS A 63 13.28 -9.74 -7.51
N LEU A 64 12.20 -9.31 -8.17
CA LEU A 64 10.83 -9.38 -7.63
C LEU A 64 10.48 -10.82 -7.27
N GLN A 65 10.73 -11.78 -8.15
CA GLN A 65 10.47 -13.20 -7.92
C GLN A 65 11.30 -13.77 -6.77
N SER A 66 12.58 -13.41 -6.70
CA SER A 66 13.46 -13.83 -5.60
C SER A 66 12.97 -13.31 -4.25
N SER A 67 12.61 -12.03 -4.17
CA SER A 67 12.03 -11.42 -2.97
C SER A 67 10.65 -12.00 -2.63
N PHE A 68 9.84 -12.34 -3.64
CA PHE A 68 8.54 -12.98 -3.44
C PHE A 68 8.68 -14.40 -2.87
N HIS A 69 9.62 -15.20 -3.37
CA HIS A 69 9.91 -16.51 -2.78
C HIS A 69 10.45 -16.43 -1.36
N HIS A 70 11.18 -15.36 -1.04
CA HIS A 70 11.56 -15.09 0.35
C HIS A 70 10.33 -14.77 1.20
N TRP A 71 9.44 -13.90 0.71
CA TRP A 71 8.18 -13.54 1.36
C TRP A 71 7.28 -14.75 1.64
N GLU A 72 7.16 -15.70 0.69
CA GLU A 72 6.37 -16.93 0.86
C GLU A 72 6.86 -17.81 2.02
N ARG A 73 8.13 -17.70 2.42
CA ARG A 73 8.72 -18.47 3.52
C ARG A 73 8.57 -17.78 4.87
N ILE A 74 8.27 -16.49 4.89
CA ILE A 74 8.08 -15.73 6.12
C ILE A 74 6.70 -16.07 6.69
N PRO A 75 6.59 -16.39 8.01
CA PRO A 75 5.31 -16.65 8.65
C PRO A 75 4.32 -15.50 8.46
N ALA A 76 3.05 -15.89 8.31
CA ALA A 76 1.94 -14.95 8.17
C ALA A 76 1.88 -13.92 9.31
N ASN A 77 1.49 -12.70 8.98
CA ASN A 77 1.16 -11.63 9.93
C ASN A 77 2.32 -11.18 10.82
N THR A 78 3.55 -11.40 10.38
CA THR A 78 4.76 -10.83 10.97
C THR A 78 5.04 -9.44 10.41
N GLY A 79 5.61 -8.55 11.22
CA GLY A 79 5.98 -7.20 10.75
C GLY A 79 6.93 -7.21 9.55
N GLU A 80 7.82 -8.21 9.48
CA GLU A 80 8.72 -8.45 8.35
C GLU A 80 7.95 -8.80 7.07
N GLN A 81 6.99 -9.74 7.15
CA GLN A 81 6.14 -10.10 6.01
C GLN A 81 5.32 -8.91 5.50
N ILE A 82 4.78 -8.09 6.41
CA ILE A 82 3.99 -6.89 6.08
C ILE A 82 4.86 -5.85 5.37
N HIS A 83 6.07 -5.60 5.87
CA HIS A 83 7.01 -4.66 5.25
C HIS A 83 7.41 -5.13 3.85
N LEU A 84 7.81 -6.40 3.72
CA LEU A 84 8.24 -6.96 2.45
C LEU A 84 7.08 -7.02 1.43
N SER A 85 5.83 -7.25 1.88
CA SER A 85 4.64 -7.15 1.01
C SER A 85 4.49 -5.75 0.39
N LYS A 86 4.71 -4.68 1.19
CA LYS A 86 4.66 -3.29 0.69
C LYS A 86 5.77 -3.02 -0.32
N GLU A 87 6.99 -3.49 -0.07
CA GLU A 87 8.12 -3.35 -0.99
C GLU A 87 7.87 -4.09 -2.31
N LEU A 88 7.36 -5.32 -2.24
CA LEU A 88 7.02 -6.12 -3.42
C LEU A 88 5.90 -5.48 -4.24
N LEU A 89 4.86 -4.93 -3.60
CA LEU A 89 3.79 -4.19 -4.28
C LEU A 89 4.32 -2.94 -4.99
N ALA A 90 5.23 -2.20 -4.35
CA ALA A 90 5.89 -1.05 -4.96
C ALA A 90 6.76 -1.47 -6.16
N SER A 91 7.50 -2.57 -6.05
CA SER A 91 8.28 -3.15 -7.14
C SER A 91 7.39 -3.59 -8.32
N CYS A 92 6.26 -4.26 -8.05
CA CYS A 92 5.27 -4.59 -9.07
C CYS A 92 4.78 -3.34 -9.82
N GLY A 93 4.46 -2.27 -9.10
CA GLY A 93 4.01 -1.01 -9.70
C GLY A 93 5.08 -0.33 -10.56
N SER A 94 6.35 -0.39 -10.14
CA SER A 94 7.47 0.13 -10.94
C SER A 94 7.63 -0.66 -12.25
N ILE A 95 7.59 -1.98 -12.18
CA ILE A 95 7.78 -2.85 -13.35
C ILE A 95 6.58 -2.72 -14.30
N ASP A 96 5.34 -2.71 -13.78
CA ASP A 96 4.13 -2.48 -14.58
C ASP A 96 4.28 -1.22 -15.44
N TRP A 97 4.74 -0.12 -14.83
CA TRP A 97 4.97 1.14 -15.54
C TRP A 97 6.06 1.02 -16.62
N GLN A 98 7.20 0.38 -16.30
CA GLN A 98 8.29 0.21 -17.27
C GLN A 98 7.86 -0.64 -18.47
N VAL A 99 7.10 -1.72 -18.22
CA VAL A 99 6.58 -2.59 -19.28
C VAL A 99 5.53 -1.86 -20.12
N ASP A 100 4.66 -1.05 -19.51
CA ASP A 100 3.69 -0.23 -20.24
C ASP A 100 4.34 0.81 -21.14
N GLU A 101 5.44 1.43 -20.69
CA GLU A 101 6.17 2.40 -21.50
C GLU A 101 6.89 1.73 -22.69
N LEU A 102 7.46 0.54 -22.46
CA LEU A 102 8.06 -0.24 -23.53
C LEU A 102 7.00 -0.71 -24.55
N ASP A 103 5.81 -1.10 -24.09
CA ASP A 103 4.68 -1.52 -24.94
C ASP A 103 4.20 -0.38 -25.86
N LYS A 104 4.16 0.87 -25.36
CA LYS A 104 3.89 2.05 -26.18
C LYS A 104 4.94 2.25 -27.27
N THR A 105 6.21 2.01 -26.95
CA THR A 105 7.31 2.13 -27.92
C THR A 105 7.19 1.08 -29.03
N ILE A 106 6.82 -0.16 -28.68
CA ILE A 106 6.51 -1.22 -29.65
C ILE A 106 5.31 -0.82 -30.52
N ALA A 107 4.27 -0.24 -29.93
CA ALA A 107 3.09 0.20 -30.66
C ALA A 107 3.41 1.29 -31.69
N VAL A 108 4.33 2.22 -31.38
CA VAL A 108 4.82 3.22 -32.34
C VAL A 108 5.60 2.54 -33.48
N ALA A 109 6.55 1.67 -33.15
CA ALA A 109 7.37 0.96 -34.14
C ALA A 109 6.52 0.10 -35.10
N ALA A 110 5.45 -0.51 -34.59
CA ALA A 110 4.54 -1.33 -35.39
C ALA A 110 3.70 -0.56 -36.42
N ARG A 111 3.59 0.77 -36.31
CA ARG A 111 2.85 1.58 -37.30
C ARG A 111 3.61 1.72 -38.61
N ASP A 112 4.95 1.73 -38.54
CA ASP A 112 5.82 1.76 -39.71
C ASP A 112 7.11 0.96 -39.42
N PRO A 113 7.04 -0.38 -39.50
CA PRO A 113 8.18 -1.24 -39.15
C PRO A 113 9.39 -1.04 -40.07
N ALA A 114 9.15 -0.64 -41.32
CA ALA A 114 10.20 -0.42 -42.32
C ALA A 114 11.12 0.75 -41.95
N LEU A 115 10.58 1.80 -41.31
CA LEU A 115 11.34 2.95 -40.82
C LEU A 115 12.40 2.57 -39.77
N TYR A 116 12.11 1.52 -38.97
CA TYR A 116 12.98 1.06 -37.89
C TYR A 116 13.82 -0.16 -38.28
N GLY A 117 13.63 -0.70 -39.50
CA GLY A 117 14.31 -1.92 -39.95
C GLY A 117 13.93 -3.16 -39.13
N ILE A 118 12.71 -3.19 -38.59
CA ILE A 118 12.20 -4.29 -37.75
C ILE A 118 11.20 -5.09 -38.59
N ASP A 119 11.33 -6.42 -38.61
CA ASP A 119 10.36 -7.30 -39.26
C ASP A 119 9.20 -7.68 -38.32
N GLU A 120 8.13 -8.23 -38.89
CA GLU A 120 6.94 -8.62 -38.12
C GLU A 120 7.25 -9.72 -37.09
N ALA A 121 8.19 -10.62 -37.39
CA ALA A 121 8.58 -11.69 -36.47
C ALA A 121 9.27 -11.13 -35.22
N GLU A 122 10.09 -10.09 -35.38
CA GLU A 122 10.74 -9.38 -34.30
C GLU A 122 9.72 -8.57 -33.48
N LEU A 123 8.80 -7.85 -34.13
CA LEU A 123 7.71 -7.16 -33.40
C LEU A 123 6.88 -8.11 -32.56
N GLU A 124 6.52 -9.28 -33.09
CA GLU A 124 5.77 -10.30 -32.36
C GLU A 124 6.56 -10.84 -31.16
N LYS A 125 7.88 -11.06 -31.28
CA LYS A 125 8.72 -11.42 -30.12
C LYS A 125 8.66 -10.34 -29.03
N ARG A 126 8.74 -9.06 -29.41
CA ARG A 126 8.68 -7.94 -28.46
C ARG A 126 7.34 -7.91 -27.72
N ARG A 127 6.22 -8.02 -28.45
CA ARG A 127 4.86 -8.08 -27.88
C ARG A 127 4.66 -9.28 -26.96
N ARG A 128 5.16 -10.45 -27.37
CA ARG A 128 5.05 -11.66 -26.56
C ARG A 128 5.81 -11.53 -25.25
N TRP A 129 7.00 -10.95 -25.29
CA TRP A 129 7.78 -10.71 -24.08
C TRP A 129 7.08 -9.71 -23.14
N THR A 130 6.57 -8.57 -23.64
CA THR A 130 5.85 -7.61 -22.78
C THR A 130 4.59 -8.22 -22.16
N SER A 131 3.84 -9.02 -22.93
CA SER A 131 2.68 -9.76 -22.43
C SER A 131 3.05 -10.76 -21.31
N ASN A 132 4.14 -11.52 -21.50
CA ASN A 132 4.64 -12.44 -20.48
C ASN A 132 5.11 -11.70 -19.22
N ALA A 133 5.85 -10.60 -19.38
CA ALA A 133 6.29 -9.77 -18.26
C ALA A 133 5.11 -9.25 -17.42
N ARG A 134 4.06 -8.70 -18.06
CA ARG A 134 2.82 -8.30 -17.37
C ARG A 134 2.18 -9.45 -16.60
N THR A 135 2.15 -10.66 -17.19
CA THR A 135 1.54 -11.84 -16.56
C THR A 135 2.31 -12.28 -15.31
N GLN A 136 3.64 -12.28 -15.37
CA GLN A 136 4.49 -12.62 -14.22
C GLN A 136 4.26 -11.64 -13.06
N VAL A 137 4.30 -10.34 -13.32
CA VAL A 137 4.11 -9.29 -12.29
C VAL A 137 2.68 -9.32 -11.73
N SER A 138 1.68 -9.49 -12.60
CA SER A 138 0.26 -9.58 -12.18
C SER A 138 0.02 -10.75 -11.24
N THR A 139 0.68 -11.88 -11.45
CA THR A 139 0.55 -13.07 -10.61
C THR A 139 1.04 -12.78 -9.19
N VAL A 140 2.24 -12.22 -9.04
CA VAL A 140 2.82 -11.82 -7.74
C VAL A 140 1.93 -10.79 -7.05
N LYS A 141 1.53 -9.74 -7.77
CA LYS A 141 0.69 -8.65 -7.25
C LYS A 141 -0.66 -9.12 -6.70
N LYS A 142 -1.30 -10.09 -7.38
CA LYS A 142 -2.57 -10.69 -6.94
C LYS A 142 -2.43 -11.43 -5.61
N VAL A 143 -1.37 -12.21 -5.44
CA VAL A 143 -1.13 -12.96 -4.20
C VAL A 143 -0.93 -12.00 -3.03
N LEU A 144 -0.12 -10.96 -3.22
CA LEU A 144 0.17 -9.97 -2.18
C LEU A 144 -1.05 -9.16 -1.76
N THR A 145 -1.92 -8.81 -2.72
CA THR A 145 -3.12 -8.01 -2.45
C THR A 145 -4.12 -8.82 -1.62
N ARG A 146 -4.29 -10.12 -1.92
CA ARG A 146 -5.14 -11.02 -1.12
C ARG A 146 -4.64 -11.17 0.31
N GLY A 147 -3.32 -11.33 0.49
CA GLY A 147 -2.73 -11.41 1.83
C GLY A 147 -2.94 -10.13 2.65
N LYS A 148 -2.90 -8.97 2.00
CA LYS A 148 -3.19 -7.69 2.65
C LYS A 148 -4.66 -7.56 3.07
N GLU A 149 -5.60 -7.97 2.22
CA GLU A 149 -7.04 -7.92 2.54
C GLU A 149 -7.36 -8.76 3.80
N GLN A 150 -6.76 -9.95 3.91
CA GLN A 150 -6.91 -10.80 5.10
C GLN A 150 -6.33 -10.15 6.37
N GLN A 151 -5.19 -9.46 6.27
CA GLN A 151 -4.61 -8.73 7.38
C GLN A 151 -5.47 -7.57 7.85
N ASP A 152 -6.07 -6.83 6.91
CA ASP A 152 -6.96 -5.72 7.23
C ASP A 152 -8.23 -6.23 7.94
N GLU A 153 -8.78 -7.38 7.53
CA GLU A 153 -9.91 -8.05 8.22
C GLU A 153 -9.57 -8.49 9.65
N GLU A 154 -8.40 -9.11 9.87
CA GLU A 154 -7.95 -9.50 11.22
C GLU A 154 -7.77 -8.28 12.14
N LEU A 155 -7.28 -7.16 11.61
CA LEU A 155 -7.12 -5.91 12.36
C LEU A 155 -8.46 -5.30 12.77
N ASP A 156 -9.47 -5.37 11.90
CA ASP A 156 -10.82 -4.91 12.21
C ASP A 156 -11.47 -5.75 13.32
N GLU A 157 -11.28 -7.08 13.30
CA GLU A 157 -11.76 -7.97 14.37
C GLU A 157 -11.05 -7.70 15.71
N LEU A 158 -9.74 -7.49 15.67
CA LEU A 158 -8.96 -7.14 16.86
C LEU A 158 -9.42 -5.80 17.45
N SER A 159 -9.65 -4.80 16.59
CA SER A 159 -10.18 -3.49 16.99
C SER A 159 -11.54 -3.61 17.69
N ALA A 160 -12.45 -4.41 17.12
CA ALA A 160 -13.74 -4.69 17.74
C ALA A 160 -13.61 -5.37 19.11
N SER A 161 -12.64 -6.27 19.26
CA SER A 161 -12.36 -6.96 20.53
C SER A 161 -11.84 -6.01 21.61
N VAL A 162 -10.95 -5.09 21.24
CA VAL A 162 -10.44 -4.04 22.14
C VAL A 162 -11.58 -3.11 22.57
N GLN A 163 -12.49 -2.75 21.66
CA GLN A 163 -13.65 -1.90 22.00
C GLN A 163 -14.58 -2.59 23.02
N ARG A 164 -14.81 -3.90 22.89
CA ARG A 164 -15.60 -4.68 23.87
C ARG A 164 -14.94 -4.68 25.26
N ILE A 165 -13.62 -4.93 25.31
CA ILE A 165 -12.86 -4.89 26.57
C ILE A 165 -12.93 -3.50 27.19
N GLY A 166 -12.79 -2.44 26.38
CA GLY A 166 -12.94 -1.06 26.84
C GLY A 166 -14.31 -0.80 27.46
N GLY A 167 -15.39 -1.30 26.83
CA GLY A 167 -16.75 -1.22 27.38
C GLY A 167 -16.88 -1.93 28.73
N VAL A 168 -16.35 -3.15 28.85
CA VAL A 168 -16.34 -3.90 30.12
C VAL A 168 -15.54 -3.15 31.19
N GLY A 169 -14.39 -2.56 30.83
CA GLY A 169 -13.58 -1.76 31.75
C GLY A 169 -14.31 -0.53 32.28
N LEU A 170 -15.12 0.13 31.46
CA LEU A 170 -15.98 1.24 31.89
C LEU A 170 -17.07 0.77 32.86
N THR A 171 -17.70 -0.37 32.58
CA THR A 171 -18.69 -0.96 33.49
C THR A 171 -18.07 -1.32 34.84
N ILE A 172 -16.90 -1.98 34.83
CA ILE A 172 -16.17 -2.30 36.07
C ILE A 172 -15.83 -1.01 36.83
N HIS A 173 -15.40 0.05 36.14
CA HIS A 173 -15.09 1.32 36.77
C HIS A 173 -16.32 1.93 37.47
N GLU A 174 -17.49 1.89 36.83
CA GLU A 174 -18.75 2.37 37.43
C GLU A 174 -19.17 1.53 38.65
N GLU A 175 -19.08 0.20 38.56
CA GLU A 175 -19.39 -0.70 39.67
C GLU A 175 -18.46 -0.49 40.88
N LEU A 176 -17.17 -0.24 40.64
CA LEU A 176 -16.21 0.06 41.71
C LEU A 176 -16.53 1.39 42.41
N LEU A 177 -16.92 2.43 41.66
CA LEU A 177 -17.38 3.70 42.24
C LEU A 177 -18.65 3.53 43.07
N GLN A 178 -19.58 2.68 42.62
CA GLN A 178 -20.77 2.35 43.40
C GLN A 178 -20.40 1.59 44.68
N GLN A 179 -19.43 0.68 44.63
CA GLN A 179 -18.94 -0.04 45.79
C GLN A 179 -18.22 0.87 46.80
N GLU A 180 -17.41 1.83 46.35
CA GLU A 180 -16.77 2.84 47.21
C GLU A 180 -17.82 3.57 48.06
N LYS A 181 -18.90 4.03 47.40
CA LYS A 181 -20.01 4.69 48.09
C LYS A 181 -20.70 3.79 49.12
N ILE A 182 -20.90 2.51 48.78
CA ILE A 182 -21.50 1.53 49.71
C ILE A 182 -20.60 1.29 50.92
N ILE A 183 -19.27 1.24 50.73
CA ILE A 183 -18.29 1.08 51.81
C ILE A 183 -18.33 2.29 52.75
N ASP A 184 -18.39 3.50 52.21
CA ASP A 184 -18.51 4.73 53.01
C ASP A 184 -19.78 4.72 53.88
N GLU A 185 -20.92 4.32 53.30
CA GLU A 185 -22.20 4.23 54.00
C GLU A 185 -22.18 3.17 55.12
N LEU A 186 -21.61 1.99 54.85
CA LEU A 186 -21.40 0.93 55.85
C LEU A 186 -20.45 1.38 56.97
N GLY A 187 -19.43 2.19 56.66
CA GLY A 187 -18.53 2.78 57.65
C GLY A 187 -19.26 3.69 58.63
N MET A 188 -20.12 4.58 58.12
CA MET A 188 -20.95 5.45 58.97
C MET A 188 -21.92 4.66 59.86
N GLU A 189 -22.53 3.59 59.34
CA GLU A 189 -23.44 2.73 60.11
C GLU A 189 -22.68 1.94 61.20
N MET A 190 -21.49 1.44 60.89
CA MET A 190 -20.62 0.74 61.83
C MET A 190 -20.19 1.65 62.97
N ASP A 191 -19.75 2.88 62.69
CA ASP A 191 -19.36 3.85 63.71
C ASP A 191 -20.54 4.20 64.65
N SER A 192 -21.74 4.37 64.09
CA SER A 192 -22.96 4.58 64.88
C SER A 192 -23.26 3.39 65.80
N THR A 193 -23.13 2.17 65.27
CA THR A 193 -23.35 0.93 66.03
C THR A 193 -22.30 0.75 67.12
N SER A 194 -21.03 1.08 66.84
CA SER A 194 -19.93 1.06 67.80
C SER A 194 -20.19 2.02 68.96
N ASN A 195 -20.58 3.27 68.66
CA ASN A 195 -20.91 4.27 69.68
C ASN A 195 -22.09 3.82 70.58
N ARG A 196 -23.08 3.14 70.00
CA ARG A 196 -24.21 2.58 70.78
C ARG A 196 -23.77 1.43 71.68
N LEU A 197 -22.86 0.57 71.22
CA LEU A 197 -22.30 -0.51 72.04
C LEU A 197 -21.43 0.01 73.17
N ASP A 198 -20.57 0.99 72.92
CA ASP A 198 -19.75 1.66 73.95
C ASP A 198 -20.62 2.24 75.05
N PHE A 199 -21.73 2.91 74.70
CA PHE A 199 -22.66 3.43 75.70
C PHE A 199 -23.29 2.33 76.59
N VAL A 200 -23.58 1.15 76.02
CA VAL A 200 -24.13 0.03 76.76
C VAL A 200 -23.06 -0.61 77.66
N GLN A 201 -21.81 -0.69 77.20
CA GLN A 201 -20.70 -1.27 77.95
C GLN A 201 -20.17 -0.37 79.08
N CYS A 202 -20.20 0.95 78.93
CA CYS A 202 -19.78 1.89 79.98
C CYS A 202 -20.76 2.00 81.17
N ASN A 203 -21.95 1.38 81.09
CA ASN A 203 -22.96 1.35 82.15
C ASN A 203 -22.96 0.05 82.97
N VAL A 204 -21.92 -0.79 82.82
CA VAL A 204 -21.62 -1.97 83.66
C VAL A 204 -20.36 -1.69 84.47
#